data_AF-A0A9D9DVQ0-F1
#
_entry.id   AF-A0A9D9DVQ0-F1
#
_cell.length_a   1.000
_cell.length_b   1.000
_cell.length_c   1.000
_cell.angle_alpha   90.00
_cell.angle_beta   90.00
_cell.angle_gamma   90.00
#
_symmetry.space_group_name_H-M   'P 1'
#
loop_
_entity.id
_entity.type
_entity.pdbx_description
1 polymer ?
#
loop_
_entity_poly.entity_id
_entity_poly.type
_entity_poly.pdbx_seq_one_letter_code
_entity_poly.pdbx_strand_id
1 'polypeptide(L)'
;MKKNLGRIILSSLAIASMLSMTAFANNDVATDELKPIAIEDIIPISAVEVNEVTKDYTTEGGKITSITTKTVEDVEYATIVVENDNMGMVFTTKVSTVVYDSKDGSIKTVKDLTEGMEITAVLPANSIMTMSLPPMTPDALAFVINQEGTSVKVDKFDDELLSEDKTLMLNIAEDTSIVSVTGSRQILTAEDIKGSNALVIYGATTRSLPAQTTPIKVVLLPEEIVKEEVVEDTTQPVPEPKAVSALVALREVSVSAGFEVKWTSNEAPVVIEKDGTSIEVTLGSTKFTVNGEDKNFEIPVSLKDGTMMVSEEILGLLK
;
A
#
# COMPACT_ATOMS: atom_id res chain seq x y z
N MET A 1 28.39 68.07 5.61
CA MET A 1 27.51 67.72 4.47
C MET A 1 28.30 66.90 3.46
N LYS A 2 27.96 65.61 3.27
CA LYS A 2 28.17 64.85 2.03
C LYS A 2 27.32 63.58 2.13
N LYS A 3 26.32 63.47 1.26
CA LYS A 3 25.41 62.34 1.07
C LYS A 3 25.60 61.84 -0.36
N ASN A 4 25.69 60.51 -0.48
CA ASN A 4 25.22 59.59 -1.52
C ASN A 4 25.41 59.85 -3.02
N LEU A 5 25.63 58.72 -3.72
CA LEU A 5 24.94 58.16 -4.91
C LEU A 5 26.01 57.57 -5.85
N GLY A 6 26.07 56.27 -6.15
CA GLY A 6 25.02 55.42 -6.70
C GLY A 6 25.33 55.22 -8.19
N ARG A 7 25.75 54.02 -8.61
CA ARG A 7 25.90 53.64 -10.02
C ARG A 7 25.12 52.36 -10.32
N ILE A 8 24.35 52.45 -11.40
CA ILE A 8 23.29 51.55 -11.84
C ILE A 8 23.45 51.42 -13.37
N ILE A 9 23.52 50.15 -13.83
CA ILE A 9 22.93 49.52 -15.03
C ILE A 9 23.54 49.73 -16.46
N LEU A 10 23.61 48.58 -17.19
CA LEU A 10 23.22 48.26 -18.60
C LEU A 10 24.38 47.58 -19.38
N SER A 11 24.40 46.26 -19.66
CA SER A 11 23.56 45.37 -20.50
C SER A 11 23.76 45.51 -22.03
N SER A 12 24.32 44.48 -22.70
CA SER A 12 23.79 43.92 -23.97
C SER A 12 24.66 42.78 -24.57
N LEU A 13 23.94 41.78 -25.09
CA LEU A 13 24.23 40.53 -25.78
C LEU A 13 24.79 40.66 -27.22
N ALA A 14 25.59 39.70 -27.72
CA ALA A 14 25.54 39.13 -29.10
C ALA A 14 26.54 37.97 -29.34
N ILE A 15 26.19 37.10 -30.30
CA ILE A 15 26.60 35.72 -30.60
C ILE A 15 27.57 35.63 -31.79
N ALA A 16 28.44 34.60 -31.88
CA ALA A 16 28.74 33.85 -33.12
C ALA A 16 29.72 32.66 -32.91
N SER A 17 29.33 31.51 -33.46
CA SER A 17 30.02 30.21 -33.55
C SER A 17 31.13 30.15 -34.62
N MET A 18 32.13 29.27 -34.46
CA MET A 18 32.74 28.51 -35.57
C MET A 18 33.55 27.28 -35.08
N LEU A 19 33.44 26.20 -35.86
CA LEU A 19 33.99 24.86 -35.67
C LEU A 19 35.49 24.76 -36.02
N SER A 20 36.18 23.77 -35.44
CA SER A 20 36.92 22.68 -36.13
C SER A 20 38.31 22.30 -35.58
N MET A 21 38.41 20.99 -35.32
CA MET A 21 39.53 20.04 -35.48
C MET A 21 40.79 20.03 -34.59
N THR A 22 40.98 18.82 -34.06
CA THR A 22 42.08 18.10 -33.38
C THR A 22 43.47 18.18 -34.03
N ALA A 23 44.54 18.07 -33.24
CA ALA A 23 45.70 17.19 -33.53
C ALA A 23 46.80 17.18 -32.43
N PHE A 24 47.07 15.98 -31.94
CA PHE A 24 48.32 15.31 -31.52
C PHE A 24 49.43 15.99 -30.70
N ALA A 25 49.85 15.19 -29.71
CA ALA A 25 51.00 15.31 -28.82
C ALA A 25 52.37 15.27 -29.53
N ASN A 26 53.39 15.89 -28.92
CA ASN A 26 54.73 15.31 -28.91
C ASN A 26 55.52 15.74 -27.66
N ASN A 27 56.23 14.76 -27.11
CA ASN A 27 57.14 14.82 -25.97
C ASN A 27 58.38 15.66 -26.28
N ASP A 28 58.91 16.33 -25.25
CA ASP A 28 60.35 16.33 -25.00
C ASP A 28 60.61 16.22 -23.49
N VAL A 29 61.54 15.32 -23.18
CA VAL A 29 61.87 14.80 -21.86
C VAL A 29 63.01 15.64 -21.25
N ALA A 30 62.90 15.95 -19.96
CA ALA A 30 64.06 16.12 -19.09
C ALA A 30 63.86 15.23 -17.87
N THR A 31 64.65 14.17 -17.82
CA THR A 31 64.71 13.13 -16.79
C THR A 31 65.28 13.67 -15.49
N ASP A 32 64.52 13.57 -14.40
CA ASP A 32 65.06 13.41 -13.05
C ASP A 32 64.46 12.12 -12.47
N GLU A 33 65.32 11.23 -11.99
CA GLU A 33 64.95 9.87 -11.59
C GLU A 33 64.14 9.88 -10.28
N LEU A 34 62.84 9.62 -10.37
CA LEU A 34 62.03 9.24 -9.22
C LEU A 34 61.74 7.73 -9.28
N LYS A 35 62.19 7.02 -8.23
CA LYS A 35 61.90 5.59 -8.00
C LYS A 35 60.37 5.34 -8.04
N PRO A 36 59.90 4.25 -8.67
CA PRO A 36 58.48 3.96 -8.72
C PRO A 36 57.96 3.62 -7.31
N ILE A 37 56.96 4.37 -6.86
CA ILE A 37 56.11 3.96 -5.74
C ILE A 37 55.29 2.77 -6.25
N ALA A 38 55.42 1.63 -5.59
CA ALA A 38 54.58 0.47 -5.84
C ALA A 38 53.12 0.88 -5.61
N ILE A 39 52.32 0.78 -6.66
CA ILE A 39 50.87 0.97 -6.61
C ILE A 39 50.30 -0.36 -6.12
N GLU A 40 50.42 -0.63 -4.82
CA GLU A 40 49.56 -1.62 -4.17
C GLU A 40 48.28 -0.89 -3.74
N ASP A 41 47.15 -1.48 -4.14
CA ASP A 41 45.78 -1.13 -3.80
C ASP A 41 45.15 0.08 -4.52
N ILE A 42 44.96 -0.08 -5.84
CA ILE A 42 43.82 0.53 -6.51
C ILE A 42 42.57 -0.22 -6.03
N ILE A 43 41.93 0.27 -4.98
CA ILE A 43 40.62 -0.24 -4.55
C ILE A 43 39.65 0.05 -5.71
N PRO A 44 39.06 -0.97 -6.37
CA PRO A 44 38.06 -0.70 -7.39
C PRO A 44 36.89 0.02 -6.70
N ILE A 45 36.51 1.17 -7.24
CA ILE A 45 35.22 1.79 -6.91
C ILE A 45 34.18 0.78 -7.40
N SER A 46 33.72 -0.06 -6.49
CA SER A 46 32.57 -0.92 -6.70
C SER A 46 31.46 0.02 -7.14
N ALA A 47 30.98 -0.16 -8.38
CA ALA A 47 29.75 0.45 -8.82
C ALA A 47 28.71 0.04 -7.77
N VAL A 48 28.25 1.01 -6.99
CA VAL A 48 27.02 0.84 -6.23
C VAL A 48 25.97 0.59 -7.29
N GLU A 49 25.58 -0.67 -7.47
CA GLU A 49 24.30 -0.99 -8.10
C GLU A 49 23.27 -0.19 -7.30
N VAL A 50 22.79 0.90 -7.91
CA VAL A 50 21.52 1.49 -7.50
C VAL A 50 20.50 0.45 -7.91
N ASN A 51 20.28 -0.52 -7.03
CA ASN A 51 19.09 -1.34 -7.11
C ASN A 51 17.93 -0.35 -7.03
N GLU A 52 17.25 -0.13 -8.15
CA GLU A 52 15.97 0.57 -8.15
C GLU A 52 15.05 -0.24 -7.23
N VAL A 53 14.86 0.27 -6.02
CA VAL A 53 13.88 -0.25 -5.09
C VAL A 53 12.53 -0.05 -5.75
N THR A 54 11.97 -1.12 -6.29
CA THR A 54 10.62 -1.14 -6.81
C THR A 54 9.70 -1.13 -5.60
N LYS A 55 9.16 0.05 -5.26
CA LYS A 55 8.17 0.16 -4.19
C LYS A 55 6.88 -0.53 -4.64
N ASP A 56 6.29 -1.35 -3.78
CA ASP A 56 5.00 -2.02 -4.04
C ASP A 56 3.82 -1.05 -3.90
N TYR A 57 3.99 0.00 -3.10
CA TYR A 57 2.98 0.98 -2.76
C TYR A 57 3.49 2.41 -2.90
N THR A 58 2.58 3.31 -3.21
CA THR A 58 2.78 4.75 -3.21
C THR A 58 1.64 5.43 -2.47
N THR A 59 1.82 6.72 -2.20
CA THR A 59 0.82 7.55 -1.54
C THR A 59 0.58 8.82 -2.34
N GLU A 60 -0.68 9.14 -2.56
CA GLU A 60 -1.10 10.37 -3.21
C GLU A 60 -2.21 11.00 -2.39
N GLY A 61 -2.26 12.32 -2.34
CA GLY A 61 -3.15 12.99 -1.40
C GLY A 61 -3.27 14.47 -1.65
N GLY A 62 -4.06 15.12 -0.81
CA GLY A 62 -4.30 16.54 -0.87
C GLY A 62 -5.53 16.94 -0.09
N LYS A 63 -5.88 18.21 -0.22
CA LYS A 63 -7.07 18.78 0.40
C LYS A 63 -8.31 18.42 -0.39
N ILE A 64 -9.30 17.82 0.26
CA ILE A 64 -10.59 17.51 -0.37
C ILE A 64 -11.30 18.80 -0.77
N THR A 65 -11.65 18.91 -2.05
CA THR A 65 -12.43 20.01 -2.61
C THR A 65 -13.88 19.61 -2.91
N SER A 66 -14.14 18.34 -3.18
CA SER A 66 -15.49 17.82 -3.38
C SER A 66 -15.55 16.32 -3.11
N ILE A 67 -16.70 15.87 -2.59
CA ILE A 67 -17.04 14.46 -2.46
C ILE A 67 -18.46 14.27 -3.01
N THR A 68 -18.61 13.37 -3.98
CA THR A 68 -19.92 13.00 -4.52
C THR A 68 -20.12 11.50 -4.38
N THR A 69 -21.29 11.06 -3.91
CA THR A 69 -21.62 9.63 -3.84
C THR A 69 -22.61 9.22 -4.92
N LYS A 70 -22.49 7.98 -5.39
CA LYS A 70 -23.40 7.38 -6.36
C LYS A 70 -23.61 5.91 -6.01
N THR A 71 -24.86 5.47 -6.01
CA THR A 71 -25.19 4.05 -5.87
C THR A 71 -25.27 3.40 -7.26
N VAL A 72 -24.56 2.29 -7.43
CA VAL A 72 -24.60 1.44 -8.63
C VAL A 72 -24.78 0.01 -8.15
N GLU A 73 -25.85 -0.66 -8.59
CA GLU A 73 -26.13 -2.07 -8.25
C GLU A 73 -26.04 -2.36 -6.74
N ASP A 74 -26.73 -1.54 -5.94
CA ASP A 74 -26.75 -1.60 -4.46
C ASP A 74 -25.41 -1.34 -3.74
N VAL A 75 -24.34 -1.04 -4.49
CA VAL A 75 -23.04 -0.62 -3.94
C VAL A 75 -22.91 0.90 -4.02
N GLU A 76 -22.59 1.53 -2.89
CA GLU A 76 -22.36 2.97 -2.81
C GLU A 76 -20.90 3.29 -3.10
N TYR A 77 -20.65 4.11 -4.12
CA TYR A 77 -19.32 4.61 -4.50
C TYR A 77 -19.21 6.09 -4.20
N ALA A 78 -17.99 6.55 -3.91
CA ALA A 78 -17.64 7.95 -3.78
C ALA A 78 -16.60 8.36 -4.82
N THR A 79 -16.78 9.56 -5.37
CA THR A 79 -15.78 10.30 -6.13
C THR A 79 -15.26 11.42 -5.25
N ILE A 80 -13.98 11.34 -4.89
CA ILE A 80 -13.28 12.30 -4.02
C ILE A 80 -12.32 13.10 -4.89
N VAL A 81 -12.47 14.42 -4.94
CA VAL A 81 -11.58 15.33 -5.66
C VAL A 81 -10.67 16.00 -4.65
N VAL A 82 -9.35 15.85 -4.82
CA VAL A 82 -8.34 16.51 -4.00
C VAL A 82 -7.55 17.51 -4.81
N GLU A 83 -7.16 18.61 -4.16
CA GLU A 83 -6.22 19.60 -4.68
C GLU A 83 -4.86 19.42 -3.99
N ASN A 84 -3.79 19.43 -4.78
CA ASN A 84 -2.41 19.37 -4.33
C ASN A 84 -1.50 20.13 -5.31
N ASP A 85 -0.21 20.22 -5.00
CA ASP A 85 0.77 20.93 -5.83
C ASP A 85 0.92 20.33 -7.25
N ASN A 86 0.49 19.07 -7.44
CA ASN A 86 0.53 18.33 -8.71
C ASN A 86 -0.78 18.43 -9.51
N MET A 87 -1.52 19.54 -9.37
CA MET A 87 -2.78 19.82 -10.07
C MET A 87 -3.99 18.96 -9.62
N GLY A 88 -3.87 18.28 -8.48
CA GLY A 88 -4.94 17.50 -7.86
C GLY A 88 -5.05 16.06 -8.37
N MET A 89 -5.98 15.31 -7.78
CA MET A 89 -6.27 13.92 -8.13
C MET A 89 -7.74 13.61 -7.85
N VAL A 90 -8.30 12.63 -8.56
CA VAL A 90 -9.64 12.10 -8.27
C VAL A 90 -9.56 10.63 -7.90
N PHE A 91 -10.12 10.30 -6.74
CA PHE A 91 -10.27 8.92 -6.31
C PHE A 91 -11.71 8.46 -6.52
N THR A 92 -11.90 7.30 -7.13
CA THR A 92 -13.21 6.62 -7.17
C THR A 92 -13.12 5.37 -6.32
N THR A 93 -13.93 5.27 -5.27
CA THR A 93 -13.78 4.18 -4.31
C THR A 93 -15.13 3.75 -3.75
N LYS A 94 -15.21 2.56 -3.17
CA LYS A 94 -16.40 2.14 -2.43
C LYS A 94 -16.53 3.01 -1.18
N VAL A 95 -17.75 3.39 -0.81
CA VAL A 95 -17.95 4.21 0.40
C VAL A 95 -17.56 3.45 1.68
N SER A 96 -17.58 2.11 1.62
CA SER A 96 -17.10 1.23 2.68
C SER A 96 -15.58 1.13 2.80
N THR A 97 -14.82 1.77 1.89
CA THR A 97 -13.35 1.78 1.95
C THR A 97 -12.88 2.37 3.28
N VAL A 98 -11.88 1.72 3.87
CA VAL A 98 -11.35 2.09 5.18
C VAL A 98 -10.63 3.43 5.14
N VAL A 99 -10.92 4.24 6.14
CA VAL A 99 -10.27 5.53 6.41
C VAL A 99 -9.67 5.49 7.81
N TYR A 100 -8.42 5.87 7.97
CA TYR A 100 -7.77 5.99 9.27
C TYR A 100 -7.68 7.46 9.70
N ASP A 101 -8.06 7.79 10.93
CA ASP A 101 -7.80 9.12 11.49
C ASP A 101 -6.37 9.16 12.05
N SER A 102 -5.50 10.04 11.53
CA SER A 102 -4.10 10.04 11.97
C SER A 102 -3.92 10.49 13.43
N LYS A 103 -4.93 11.14 14.03
CA LYS A 103 -4.89 11.62 15.41
C LYS A 103 -4.73 10.50 16.44
N ASP A 104 -5.49 9.43 16.26
CA ASP A 104 -5.61 8.34 17.23
C ASP A 104 -5.61 6.94 16.58
N GLY A 105 -5.50 6.87 15.26
CA GLY A 105 -5.56 5.60 14.51
C GLY A 105 -6.96 4.97 14.49
N SER A 106 -8.02 5.73 14.81
CA SER A 106 -9.39 5.23 14.73
C SER A 106 -9.78 4.90 13.28
N ILE A 107 -10.61 3.87 13.13
CA ILE A 107 -11.08 3.39 11.83
C ILE A 107 -12.43 4.05 11.54
N LYS A 108 -12.52 4.66 10.37
CA LYS A 108 -13.66 5.37 9.80
C LYS A 108 -13.93 4.86 8.38
N THR A 109 -14.90 5.45 7.71
CA THR A 109 -15.22 5.16 6.30
C THR A 109 -15.21 6.44 5.48
N VAL A 110 -15.36 6.30 4.17
CA VAL A 110 -15.44 7.47 3.26
C VAL A 110 -16.63 8.38 3.58
N LYS A 111 -17.66 7.88 4.26
CA LYS A 111 -18.80 8.71 4.74
C LYS A 111 -18.38 9.79 5.74
N ASP A 112 -17.29 9.56 6.46
CA ASP A 112 -16.80 10.47 7.49
C ASP A 112 -15.89 11.57 6.91
N LEU A 113 -15.56 11.48 5.62
CA LEU A 113 -14.78 12.49 4.92
C LEU A 113 -15.67 13.69 4.56
N THR A 114 -15.12 14.89 4.68
CA THR A 114 -15.80 16.13 4.28
C THR A 114 -14.85 17.05 3.52
N GLU A 115 -15.42 17.97 2.74
CA GLU A 115 -14.65 19.04 2.10
C GLU A 115 -13.78 19.79 3.11
N GLY A 116 -12.57 20.12 2.70
CA GLY A 116 -11.58 20.82 3.52
C GLY A 116 -10.64 19.93 4.32
N MET A 117 -10.92 18.63 4.47
CA MET A 117 -9.99 17.69 5.10
C MET A 117 -8.76 17.45 4.23
N GLU A 118 -7.60 17.31 4.85
CA GLU A 118 -6.37 16.86 4.20
C GLU A 118 -6.31 15.33 4.28
N ILE A 119 -6.12 14.65 3.15
CA ILE A 119 -6.07 13.18 3.12
C ILE A 119 -4.85 12.64 2.38
N THR A 120 -4.45 11.43 2.73
CA THR A 120 -3.48 10.61 1.98
C THR A 120 -4.13 9.29 1.60
N ALA A 121 -4.19 8.98 0.31
CA ALA A 121 -4.59 7.69 -0.23
C ALA A 121 -3.38 6.76 -0.34
N VAL A 122 -3.57 5.48 0.01
CA VAL A 122 -2.58 4.42 -0.20
C VAL A 122 -2.95 3.67 -1.47
N LEU A 123 -2.00 3.60 -2.40
CA LEU A 123 -2.17 3.06 -3.74
C LEU A 123 -1.11 2.00 -4.00
N PRO A 124 -1.44 0.89 -4.66
CA PRO A 124 -0.45 0.06 -5.33
C PRO A 124 0.42 0.91 -6.26
N ALA A 125 1.73 0.68 -6.32
CA ALA A 125 2.63 1.49 -7.15
C ALA A 125 2.33 1.38 -8.66
N ASN A 126 1.68 0.29 -9.08
CA ASN A 126 1.21 0.04 -10.44
C ASN A 126 -0.26 0.43 -10.67
N SER A 127 -0.85 1.26 -9.79
CA SER A 127 -2.24 1.72 -9.93
C SER A 127 -2.50 2.34 -11.29
N ILE A 128 -3.64 1.98 -11.89
CA ILE A 128 -4.07 2.57 -13.16
C ILE A 128 -4.58 4.00 -12.91
N MET A 129 -4.19 4.91 -13.80
CA MET A 129 -4.60 6.30 -13.76
C MET A 129 -5.03 6.77 -15.15
N THR A 130 -6.05 7.61 -15.20
CA THR A 130 -6.44 8.25 -16.46
C THR A 130 -5.41 9.30 -16.89
N MET A 131 -5.26 9.50 -18.20
CA MET A 131 -4.47 10.60 -18.76
C MET A 131 -5.23 11.95 -18.76
N SER A 132 -6.23 12.11 -17.89
CA SER A 132 -6.98 13.36 -17.72
C SER A 132 -6.29 14.28 -16.73
N LEU A 133 -6.79 15.50 -16.61
CA LEU A 133 -6.33 16.49 -15.64
C LEU A 133 -7.54 17.01 -14.82
N PRO A 134 -7.61 16.75 -13.50
CA PRO A 134 -6.73 15.88 -12.72
C PRO A 134 -6.77 14.39 -13.18
N PRO A 135 -5.71 13.62 -12.92
CA PRO A 135 -5.73 12.16 -13.09
C PRO A 135 -6.74 11.52 -12.14
N MET A 136 -7.35 10.42 -12.57
CA MET A 136 -8.36 9.69 -11.82
C MET A 136 -7.92 8.24 -11.62
N THR A 137 -8.13 7.68 -10.44
CA THR A 137 -7.81 6.28 -10.13
C THR A 137 -8.88 5.61 -9.26
N PRO A 138 -9.21 4.32 -9.52
CA PRO A 138 -10.06 3.54 -8.65
C PRO A 138 -9.31 2.75 -7.57
N ASP A 139 -7.98 2.73 -7.60
CA ASP A 139 -7.16 1.73 -6.90
C ASP A 139 -6.77 2.10 -5.45
N ALA A 140 -7.42 3.11 -4.88
CA ALA A 140 -7.15 3.52 -3.50
C ALA A 140 -7.59 2.41 -2.52
N LEU A 141 -6.62 1.78 -1.85
CA LEU A 141 -6.85 0.70 -0.88
C LEU A 141 -7.34 1.23 0.46
N ALA A 142 -6.83 2.38 0.89
CA ALA A 142 -7.19 3.02 2.13
C ALA A 142 -6.92 4.52 2.03
N PHE A 143 -7.54 5.29 2.92
CA PHE A 143 -7.24 6.70 3.12
C PHE A 143 -6.79 6.96 4.56
N VAL A 144 -6.03 8.02 4.75
CA VAL A 144 -5.68 8.58 6.06
C VAL A 144 -6.12 10.04 6.09
N ILE A 145 -6.86 10.44 7.12
CA ILE A 145 -7.14 11.85 7.41
C ILE A 145 -5.93 12.41 8.11
N ASN A 146 -5.26 13.37 7.48
CA ASN A 146 -4.04 13.97 8.01
C ASN A 146 -4.36 15.04 9.05
N GLN A 147 -3.55 15.06 10.12
CA GLN A 147 -3.69 15.99 11.24
C GLN A 147 -2.33 16.61 11.57
N GLU A 148 -2.34 17.83 12.10
CA GLU A 148 -1.12 18.49 12.53
C GLU A 148 -0.36 17.67 13.58
N GLY A 149 0.96 17.60 13.44
CA GLY A 149 1.83 16.86 14.36
C GLY A 149 1.84 15.34 14.14
N THR A 150 1.17 14.85 13.11
CA THR A 150 1.20 13.44 12.69
C THR A 150 1.81 13.31 11.30
N SER A 151 2.29 12.12 10.99
CA SER A 151 2.91 11.79 9.71
C SER A 151 2.52 10.38 9.32
N VAL A 152 2.51 10.16 8.00
CA VAL A 152 2.15 8.89 7.38
C VAL A 152 3.33 8.42 6.56
N LYS A 153 3.67 7.14 6.67
CA LYS A 153 4.67 6.50 5.82
C LYS A 153 4.13 5.17 5.34
N VAL A 154 4.29 4.91 4.04
CA VAL A 154 4.06 3.59 3.46
C VAL A 154 5.40 3.09 2.94
N ASP A 155 5.83 1.95 3.45
CA ASP A 155 7.08 1.33 3.05
C ASP A 155 7.09 -0.15 3.41
N LYS A 156 8.08 -0.87 2.88
CA LYS A 156 8.44 -2.19 3.38
C LYS A 156 9.34 -2.05 4.60
N PHE A 157 9.10 -2.86 5.63
CA PHE A 157 9.90 -2.87 6.84
C PHE A 157 10.68 -4.18 6.93
N ASP A 158 11.96 -4.12 7.27
CA ASP A 158 12.81 -5.30 7.43
C ASP A 158 12.61 -5.98 8.80
N ASP A 159 13.41 -7.01 9.08
CA ASP A 159 13.36 -7.77 10.34
C ASP A 159 13.72 -6.92 11.58
N GLU A 160 14.41 -5.79 11.38
CA GLU A 160 14.75 -4.79 12.41
C GLU A 160 13.71 -3.67 12.49
N LEU A 161 12.60 -3.78 11.75
CA LEU A 161 11.55 -2.77 11.61
C LEU A 161 12.09 -1.43 11.09
N LEU A 162 13.15 -1.48 10.29
CA LEU A 162 13.68 -0.36 9.55
C LEU A 162 13.00 -0.31 8.19
N SER A 163 12.58 0.89 7.78
CA SER A 163 12.01 1.11 6.45
C SER A 163 13.03 0.84 5.36
N GLU A 164 12.57 0.37 4.19
CA GLU A 164 13.44 0.02 3.07
C GLU A 164 14.32 1.18 2.59
N ASP A 165 13.81 2.41 2.67
CA ASP A 165 14.58 3.64 2.38
C ASP A 165 15.55 4.06 3.51
N LYS A 166 15.61 3.31 4.60
CA LYS A 166 16.49 3.51 5.77
C LYS A 166 16.27 4.85 6.49
N THR A 167 15.07 5.41 6.40
CA THR A 167 14.76 6.73 7.00
C THR A 167 14.03 6.63 8.34
N LEU A 168 13.24 5.57 8.56
CA LEU A 168 12.39 5.41 9.74
C LEU A 168 12.54 4.01 10.34
N MET A 169 12.77 3.94 11.64
CA MET A 169 12.79 2.71 12.42
C MET A 169 11.64 2.71 13.43
N LEU A 170 10.89 1.62 13.51
CA LEU A 170 9.72 1.50 14.38
C LEU A 170 10.09 0.85 15.72
N ASN A 171 9.68 1.48 16.81
CA ASN A 171 9.75 0.94 18.16
C ASN A 171 8.33 0.56 18.60
N ILE A 172 7.95 -0.71 18.38
CA ILE A 172 6.60 -1.21 18.69
C ILE A 172 6.44 -1.34 20.21
N ALA A 173 5.49 -0.59 20.76
CA ALA A 173 5.11 -0.67 22.16
C ALA A 173 3.97 -1.70 22.36
N GLU A 174 3.75 -2.15 23.59
CA GLU A 174 2.71 -3.14 23.91
C GLU A 174 1.28 -2.67 23.53
N ASP A 175 1.06 -1.36 23.47
CA ASP A 175 -0.21 -0.72 23.13
C ASP A 175 -0.31 -0.26 21.67
N THR A 176 0.70 -0.53 20.85
CA THR A 176 0.67 -0.17 19.42
C THR A 176 -0.41 -0.97 18.71
N SER A 177 -1.36 -0.27 18.07
CA SER A 177 -2.46 -0.92 17.35
C SER A 177 -2.00 -1.35 15.96
N ILE A 178 -1.87 -2.67 15.77
CA ILE A 178 -1.51 -3.31 14.50
C ILE A 178 -2.76 -3.95 13.90
N VAL A 179 -3.09 -3.60 12.66
CA VAL A 179 -4.26 -4.13 11.93
C VAL A 179 -3.88 -4.50 10.51
N SER A 180 -4.64 -5.36 9.85
CA SER A 180 -4.54 -5.53 8.40
C SER A 180 -5.50 -4.58 7.69
N VAL A 181 -5.12 -4.06 6.53
CA VAL A 181 -6.02 -3.21 5.71
C VAL A 181 -7.27 -3.96 5.26
N THR A 182 -7.19 -5.29 5.14
CA THR A 182 -8.33 -6.16 4.79
C THR A 182 -9.30 -6.37 5.96
N GLY A 183 -8.98 -5.83 7.15
CA GLY A 183 -9.82 -5.94 8.35
C GLY A 183 -9.77 -7.30 9.02
N SER A 184 -8.74 -8.12 8.76
CA SER A 184 -8.56 -9.40 9.46
C SER A 184 -8.50 -9.19 10.98
N ARG A 185 -9.29 -9.96 11.74
CA ARG A 185 -9.31 -9.94 13.22
C ARG A 185 -8.18 -10.78 13.83
N GLN A 186 -7.08 -10.93 13.12
CA GLN A 186 -5.90 -11.61 13.66
C GLN A 186 -5.25 -10.70 14.70
N ILE A 187 -4.85 -11.26 15.83
CA ILE A 187 -3.98 -10.56 16.78
C ILE A 187 -2.64 -10.43 16.07
N LEU A 188 -2.41 -9.26 15.48
CA LEU A 188 -1.15 -8.94 14.83
C LEU A 188 -0.17 -8.42 15.88
N THR A 189 1.08 -8.80 15.68
CA THR A 189 2.20 -8.53 16.57
C THR A 189 3.30 -7.79 15.82
N ALA A 190 4.31 -7.32 16.53
CA ALA A 190 5.50 -6.73 15.91
C ALA A 190 6.17 -7.67 14.89
N GLU A 191 6.01 -8.98 15.08
CA GLU A 191 6.60 -10.00 14.21
C GLU A 191 5.94 -10.03 12.83
N ASP A 192 4.66 -9.70 12.73
CA ASP A 192 3.91 -9.67 11.46
C ASP A 192 4.25 -8.44 10.59
N ILE A 193 4.97 -7.47 11.13
CA ILE A 193 5.46 -6.30 10.38
C ILE A 193 6.76 -6.63 9.64
N LYS A 194 7.54 -7.59 10.17
CA LYS A 194 8.88 -7.92 9.66
C LYS A 194 8.78 -8.49 8.25
N GLY A 195 9.46 -7.84 7.31
CA GLY A 195 9.47 -8.20 5.90
C GLY A 195 8.22 -7.79 5.12
N SER A 196 7.25 -7.11 5.74
CA SER A 196 5.95 -6.79 5.13
C SER A 196 5.82 -5.32 4.76
N ASN A 197 4.94 -5.04 3.80
CA ASN A 197 4.52 -3.68 3.46
C ASN A 197 3.55 -3.15 4.52
N ALA A 198 3.80 -1.96 5.04
CA ALA A 198 2.95 -1.37 6.05
C ALA A 198 2.72 0.13 5.82
N LEU A 199 1.48 0.55 6.07
CA LEU A 199 1.10 1.92 6.32
C LEU A 199 1.29 2.21 7.81
N VAL A 200 2.14 3.19 8.12
CA VAL A 200 2.48 3.59 9.49
C VAL A 200 2.02 5.02 9.73
N ILE A 201 1.22 5.20 10.77
CA ILE A 201 0.81 6.51 11.29
C ILE A 201 1.63 6.75 12.56
N TYR A 202 2.35 7.86 12.61
CA TYR A 202 3.22 8.20 13.72
C TYR A 202 3.21 9.71 14.02
N GLY A 203 3.60 10.06 15.23
CA GLY A 203 3.72 11.45 15.67
C GLY A 203 5.18 11.85 15.81
N ALA A 204 5.59 12.09 17.05
CA ALA A 204 6.96 12.50 17.37
C ALA A 204 8.00 11.43 16.98
N THR A 205 9.15 11.89 16.49
CA THR A 205 10.31 11.06 16.16
C THR A 205 11.57 11.58 16.84
N THR A 206 12.58 10.71 16.97
CA THR A 206 13.93 11.13 17.37
C THR A 206 14.62 11.91 16.24
N ARG A 207 15.67 12.65 16.57
CA ARG A 207 16.51 13.38 15.59
C ARG A 207 17.70 12.57 15.07
N SER A 208 17.66 11.24 15.20
CA SER A 208 18.70 10.34 14.71
C SER A 208 18.53 10.05 13.21
N LEU A 209 19.54 9.42 12.61
CA LEU A 209 19.47 8.85 11.28
C LEU A 209 19.79 7.34 11.38
N PRO A 210 18.81 6.43 11.22
CA PRO A 210 17.39 6.68 10.94
C PRO A 210 16.64 7.36 12.10
N ALA A 211 15.54 8.04 11.79
CA ALA A 211 14.62 8.56 12.80
C ALA A 211 13.88 7.38 13.45
N GLN A 212 13.62 7.47 14.75
CA GLN A 212 12.93 6.42 15.50
C GLN A 212 11.60 6.93 16.03
N THR A 213 10.57 6.11 16.00
CA THR A 213 9.23 6.46 16.51
C THR A 213 8.51 5.27 17.11
N THR A 214 7.59 5.56 18.04
CA THR A 214 6.55 4.60 18.44
C THR A 214 5.29 4.93 17.64
N PRO A 215 4.84 4.02 16.75
CA PRO A 215 3.68 4.28 15.91
C PRO A 215 2.39 4.46 16.72
N ILE A 216 1.50 5.31 16.24
CA ILE A 216 0.11 5.38 16.71
C ILE A 216 -0.66 4.17 16.18
N LYS A 217 -0.44 3.84 14.91
CA LYS A 217 -1.05 2.69 14.23
C LYS A 217 -0.14 2.15 13.14
N VAL A 218 -0.11 0.83 13.03
CA VAL A 218 0.49 0.11 11.90
C VAL A 218 -0.60 -0.67 11.19
N VAL A 219 -0.65 -0.54 9.87
CA VAL A 219 -1.61 -1.22 9.01
C VAL A 219 -0.84 -2.07 7.99
N LEU A 220 -0.92 -3.39 8.11
CA LEU A 220 -0.31 -4.31 7.15
C LEU A 220 -1.06 -4.25 5.82
N LEU A 221 -0.31 -4.07 4.74
CA LEU A 221 -0.81 -4.04 3.37
C LEU A 221 -0.67 -5.44 2.73
N PRO A 222 -1.51 -5.80 1.75
CA PRO A 222 -1.46 -7.11 1.11
C PRO A 222 -0.13 -7.34 0.37
N GLU A 223 0.34 -8.57 0.35
CA GLU A 223 1.49 -8.95 -0.50
C GLU A 223 1.08 -9.13 -1.97
N GLU A 224 -0.17 -9.53 -2.23
CA GLU A 224 -0.73 -9.63 -3.58
C GLU A 224 -1.80 -8.56 -3.79
N ILE A 225 -1.58 -7.68 -4.77
CA ILE A 225 -2.55 -6.68 -5.19
C ILE A 225 -3.69 -7.41 -5.91
N VAL A 226 -4.79 -7.63 -5.20
CA VAL A 226 -5.98 -8.30 -5.73
C VAL A 226 -6.56 -7.41 -6.84
N LYS A 227 -6.27 -7.75 -8.10
CA LYS A 227 -6.86 -7.08 -9.26
C LYS A 227 -8.31 -7.56 -9.38
N GLU A 228 -9.29 -6.71 -9.09
CA GLU A 228 -10.65 -6.91 -9.57
C GLU A 228 -10.60 -6.76 -11.10
N GLU A 229 -10.52 -7.87 -11.85
CA GLU A 229 -10.63 -7.85 -13.31
C GLU A 229 -12.04 -7.39 -13.71
N VAL A 230 -12.10 -6.21 -14.34
CA VAL A 230 -13.30 -5.71 -15.01
C VAL A 230 -13.55 -6.62 -16.22
N VAL A 231 -14.63 -7.41 -16.14
CA VAL A 231 -15.09 -8.24 -17.25
C VAL A 231 -15.72 -7.31 -18.30
N GLU A 232 -14.93 -6.86 -19.27
CA GLU A 232 -15.47 -6.28 -20.50
C GLU A 232 -15.90 -7.42 -21.44
N ASP A 233 -17.21 -7.47 -21.67
CA ASP A 233 -17.88 -8.29 -22.67
C ASP A 233 -17.37 -7.95 -24.08
N THR A 234 -16.71 -8.90 -24.76
CA THR A 234 -16.94 -9.18 -26.19
C THR A 234 -16.25 -10.49 -26.63
N THR A 235 -17.04 -11.55 -26.74
CA THR A 235 -17.01 -12.62 -27.75
C THR A 235 -15.72 -12.90 -28.55
N GLN A 236 -14.95 -13.95 -28.18
CA GLN A 236 -14.51 -15.11 -29.01
C GLN A 236 -13.50 -16.03 -28.25
N PRO A 237 -13.31 -17.30 -28.65
CA PRO A 237 -13.22 -18.45 -27.74
C PRO A 237 -11.86 -18.59 -27.06
N VAL A 238 -11.90 -18.69 -25.73
CA VAL A 238 -10.77 -18.87 -24.83
C VAL A 238 -10.36 -20.35 -24.79
N PRO A 239 -9.08 -20.71 -24.99
CA PRO A 239 -8.56 -21.99 -24.53
C PRO A 239 -8.50 -21.98 -23.00
N GLU A 240 -9.10 -22.99 -22.36
CA GLU A 240 -9.29 -23.13 -20.91
C GLU A 240 -8.09 -22.62 -20.07
N PRO A 241 -8.30 -21.60 -19.21
CA PRO A 241 -7.38 -21.30 -18.12
C PRO A 241 -7.73 -22.18 -16.91
N LYS A 242 -6.71 -22.74 -16.27
CA LYS A 242 -6.84 -23.47 -15.00
C LYS A 242 -7.42 -22.55 -13.93
N ALA A 243 -8.35 -23.10 -13.17
CA ALA A 243 -9.24 -22.46 -12.21
C ALA A 243 -8.58 -21.38 -11.33
N VAL A 244 -9.20 -20.22 -11.34
CA VAL A 244 -9.10 -19.20 -10.30
C VAL A 244 -9.95 -19.71 -9.13
N SER A 245 -9.35 -19.86 -7.94
CA SER A 245 -9.98 -20.40 -6.72
C SER A 245 -11.28 -19.64 -6.40
N ALA A 246 -12.42 -20.34 -6.46
CA ALA A 246 -13.75 -19.75 -6.32
C ALA A 246 -14.16 -19.64 -4.84
N LEU A 247 -14.59 -18.44 -4.42
CA LEU A 247 -15.22 -18.22 -3.12
C LEU A 247 -16.73 -18.51 -3.20
N VAL A 248 -17.26 -19.21 -2.21
CA VAL A 248 -18.67 -19.60 -2.12
C VAL A 248 -19.32 -19.09 -0.83
N ALA A 249 -20.61 -18.76 -0.92
CA ALA A 249 -21.42 -18.32 0.21
C ALA A 249 -21.74 -19.51 1.13
N LEU A 250 -21.03 -19.62 2.26
CA LEU A 250 -21.05 -20.77 3.17
C LEU A 250 -22.47 -21.19 3.57
N ARG A 251 -23.32 -20.22 3.92
CA ARG A 251 -24.70 -20.48 4.35
C ARG A 251 -25.54 -21.07 3.22
N GLU A 252 -25.47 -20.52 2.02
CA GLU A 252 -26.30 -20.93 0.88
C GLU A 252 -25.96 -22.34 0.43
N VAL A 253 -24.66 -22.63 0.31
CA VAL A 253 -24.18 -23.97 -0.11
C VAL A 253 -24.47 -25.02 0.95
N SER A 254 -24.35 -24.68 2.24
CA SER A 254 -24.64 -25.61 3.35
C SER A 254 -26.13 -25.92 3.45
N VAL A 255 -27.00 -24.91 3.36
CA VAL A 255 -28.46 -25.10 3.41
C VAL A 255 -28.95 -25.88 2.18
N SER A 256 -28.41 -25.59 0.99
CA SER A 256 -28.74 -26.34 -0.23
C SER A 256 -28.32 -27.80 -0.17
N ALA A 257 -27.22 -28.10 0.54
CA ALA A 257 -26.78 -29.46 0.84
C ALA A 257 -27.52 -30.12 2.01
N GLY A 258 -28.46 -29.42 2.65
CA GLY A 258 -29.31 -29.93 3.73
C GLY A 258 -28.68 -29.88 5.12
N PHE A 259 -27.63 -29.08 5.34
CA PHE A 259 -27.04 -28.86 6.65
C PHE A 259 -27.75 -27.74 7.42
N GLU A 260 -27.79 -27.88 8.74
CA GLU A 260 -28.24 -26.82 9.65
C GLU A 260 -27.07 -25.88 9.96
N VAL A 261 -27.27 -24.57 9.79
CA VAL A 261 -26.23 -23.54 10.01
C VAL A 261 -26.56 -22.73 11.25
N LYS A 262 -25.76 -22.89 12.31
CA LYS A 262 -25.84 -22.14 13.56
C LYS A 262 -24.79 -21.03 13.58
N TRP A 263 -25.27 -19.80 13.56
CA TRP A 263 -24.42 -18.61 13.67
C TRP A 263 -24.88 -17.81 14.89
N THR A 264 -24.06 -17.81 15.93
CA THR A 264 -24.38 -17.20 17.23
C THR A 264 -23.80 -15.80 17.39
N SER A 265 -22.59 -15.56 16.89
CA SER A 265 -21.90 -14.26 16.90
C SER A 265 -20.79 -14.23 15.85
N ASN A 266 -20.28 -13.05 15.52
CA ASN A 266 -19.09 -12.88 14.68
C ASN A 266 -17.78 -13.29 15.38
N GLU A 267 -17.82 -13.54 16.69
CA GLU A 267 -16.70 -13.95 17.55
C GLU A 267 -16.68 -15.46 17.83
N ALA A 268 -17.72 -16.18 17.42
CA ALA A 268 -17.86 -17.61 17.59
C ALA A 268 -17.82 -18.31 16.22
N PRO A 269 -17.34 -19.56 16.15
CA PRO A 269 -17.39 -20.32 14.91
C PRO A 269 -18.84 -20.49 14.43
N VAL A 270 -19.02 -20.40 13.13
CA VAL A 270 -20.25 -20.85 12.47
C VAL A 270 -20.21 -22.37 12.45
N VAL A 271 -21.22 -22.99 13.06
CA VAL A 271 -21.31 -24.44 13.20
C VAL A 271 -22.32 -24.97 12.18
N ILE A 272 -21.90 -25.96 11.39
CA ILE A 272 -22.69 -26.56 10.32
C ILE A 272 -22.84 -28.04 10.61
N GLU A 273 -24.09 -28.50 10.77
CA GLU A 273 -24.39 -29.86 11.26
C GLU A 273 -25.33 -30.62 10.33
N LYS A 274 -25.02 -31.89 10.07
CA LYS A 274 -25.90 -32.85 9.38
C LYS A 274 -25.46 -34.28 9.67
N ASP A 275 -26.39 -35.17 10.01
CA ASP A 275 -26.16 -36.62 10.16
C ASP A 275 -24.92 -37.01 10.99
N GLY A 276 -24.64 -36.27 12.07
CA GLY A 276 -23.49 -36.51 12.96
C GLY A 276 -22.16 -35.92 12.49
N THR A 277 -22.14 -35.21 11.37
CA THR A 277 -21.01 -34.39 10.91
C THR A 277 -21.16 -32.97 11.44
N SER A 278 -20.11 -32.45 12.10
CA SER A 278 -20.00 -31.06 12.54
C SER A 278 -18.82 -30.39 11.87
N ILE A 279 -19.07 -29.25 11.22
CA ILE A 279 -18.04 -28.40 10.61
C ILE A 279 -18.06 -27.06 11.31
N GLU A 280 -16.92 -26.63 11.84
CA GLU A 280 -16.77 -25.35 12.52
C GLU A 280 -15.88 -24.43 11.68
N VAL A 281 -16.46 -23.30 11.27
CA VAL A 281 -15.82 -22.33 10.40
C VAL A 281 -15.73 -20.99 11.12
N THR A 282 -14.50 -20.48 11.27
CA THR A 282 -14.24 -19.22 11.97
C THR A 282 -13.94 -18.11 10.98
N LEU A 283 -14.62 -16.98 11.13
CA LEU A 283 -14.37 -15.79 10.31
C LEU A 283 -12.92 -15.31 10.45
N GLY A 284 -12.25 -15.02 9.34
CA GLY A 284 -10.87 -14.55 9.29
C GLY A 284 -9.81 -15.65 9.44
N SER A 285 -10.22 -16.92 9.58
CA SER A 285 -9.32 -18.07 9.68
C SER A 285 -9.21 -18.77 8.32
N THR A 286 -8.02 -19.25 7.96
CA THR A 286 -7.85 -20.28 6.93
C THR A 286 -8.13 -21.67 7.50
N LYS A 287 -8.09 -21.86 8.82
CA LYS A 287 -8.38 -23.12 9.47
C LYS A 287 -9.86 -23.29 9.77
N PHE A 288 -10.36 -24.50 9.56
CA PHE A 288 -11.69 -24.95 9.96
C PHE A 288 -11.61 -26.39 10.45
N THR A 289 -12.56 -26.84 11.26
CA THR A 289 -12.53 -28.21 11.78
C THR A 289 -13.67 -29.04 11.22
N VAL A 290 -13.42 -30.32 10.93
CA VAL A 290 -14.45 -31.31 10.59
C VAL A 290 -14.42 -32.41 11.64
N ASN A 291 -15.47 -32.55 12.44
CA ASN A 291 -15.53 -33.51 13.54
C ASN A 291 -14.33 -33.43 14.51
N GLY A 292 -13.80 -32.22 14.71
CA GLY A 292 -12.63 -31.96 15.57
C GLY A 292 -11.26 -32.16 14.92
N GLU A 293 -11.20 -32.51 13.62
CA GLU A 293 -9.95 -32.57 12.86
C GLU A 293 -9.71 -31.26 12.09
N ASP A 294 -8.53 -30.68 12.25
CA ASP A 294 -8.12 -29.43 11.59
C ASP A 294 -7.93 -29.63 10.08
N LYS A 295 -8.53 -28.73 9.31
CA LYS A 295 -8.34 -28.57 7.87
C LYS A 295 -8.11 -27.11 7.53
N ASN A 296 -7.60 -26.86 6.33
CA ASN A 296 -7.30 -25.51 5.85
C ASN A 296 -8.04 -25.23 4.53
N PHE A 297 -8.56 -24.01 4.42
CA PHE A 297 -8.89 -23.36 3.16
C PHE A 297 -7.62 -22.77 2.53
N GLU A 298 -7.59 -22.70 1.21
CA GLU A 298 -6.60 -21.91 0.46
C GLU A 298 -6.66 -20.40 0.80
N ILE A 299 -7.86 -19.87 1.09
CA ILE A 299 -8.10 -18.44 1.34
C ILE A 299 -8.82 -18.29 2.68
N PRO A 300 -8.47 -17.28 3.51
CA PRO A 300 -9.15 -17.06 4.78
C PRO A 300 -10.64 -16.75 4.59
N VAL A 301 -11.45 -17.25 5.52
CA VAL A 301 -12.90 -16.98 5.54
C VAL A 301 -13.14 -15.48 5.65
N SER A 302 -13.90 -14.92 4.71
CA SER A 302 -14.20 -13.48 4.67
C SER A 302 -15.69 -13.23 4.78
N LEU A 303 -16.07 -11.97 4.98
CA LEU A 303 -17.47 -11.57 5.09
C LEU A 303 -17.76 -10.53 4.01
N LYS A 304 -18.67 -10.88 3.09
CA LYS A 304 -19.11 -10.02 2.00
C LYS A 304 -20.61 -9.80 2.15
N ASP A 305 -21.03 -8.55 2.32
CA ASP A 305 -22.45 -8.16 2.42
C ASP A 305 -23.26 -8.95 3.47
N GLY A 306 -22.67 -9.18 4.65
CA GLY A 306 -23.34 -9.97 5.71
C GLY A 306 -23.26 -11.49 5.51
N THR A 307 -22.64 -11.95 4.41
CA THR A 307 -22.52 -13.36 4.05
C THR A 307 -21.10 -13.86 4.25
N MET A 308 -20.96 -15.00 4.91
CA MET A 308 -19.66 -15.64 5.11
C MET A 308 -19.23 -16.34 3.81
N MET A 309 -18.08 -15.92 3.28
CA MET A 309 -17.47 -16.43 2.06
C MET A 309 -16.29 -17.33 2.43
N VAL A 310 -16.27 -18.54 1.86
CA VAL A 310 -15.22 -19.54 2.08
C VAL A 310 -14.73 -20.08 0.73
N SER A 311 -13.54 -20.67 0.70
CA SER A 311 -13.05 -21.38 -0.48
C SER A 311 -13.93 -22.58 -0.85
N GLU A 312 -14.00 -22.90 -2.14
CA GLU A 312 -14.83 -23.98 -2.69
C GLU A 312 -14.51 -25.39 -2.17
N GLU A 313 -13.38 -25.60 -1.49
CA GLU A 313 -13.03 -26.91 -0.92
C GLU A 313 -14.07 -27.39 0.10
N ILE A 314 -14.84 -26.46 0.70
CA ILE A 314 -15.97 -26.78 1.58
C ILE A 314 -17.02 -27.65 0.85
N LEU A 315 -17.21 -27.49 -0.47
CA LEU A 315 -18.21 -28.21 -1.25
C LEU A 315 -17.94 -29.72 -1.28
N GLY A 316 -16.68 -30.12 -1.17
CA GLY A 316 -16.29 -31.52 -1.08
C GLY A 316 -16.80 -32.21 0.19
N LEU A 317 -17.08 -31.43 1.23
CA LEU A 317 -17.50 -31.88 2.56
C LEU A 317 -19.01 -31.79 2.78
N LEU A 318 -19.71 -31.00 1.96
CA LEU A 318 -21.15 -30.78 2.01
C LEU A 318 -21.90 -31.76 1.09
N LYS A 319 -21.85 -33.05 1.40
CA LYS A 319 -22.55 -34.11 0.65
C LYS A 319 -23.64 -34.81 1.46
#